data_AF-A0A7L4QPK0-F1
#
_entry.id   AF-A0A7L4QPK0-F1
#
_cell.length_a   1.000
_cell.length_b   1.000
_cell.length_c   1.000
_cell.angle_alpha   90.00
_cell.angle_beta   90.00
_cell.angle_gamma   90.00
#
_symmetry.space_group_name_H-M   'P 1'
#
loop_
_entity.id
_entity.type
_entity.pdbx_description
1 polymer ?
#
loop_
_entity_poly.entity_id
_entity_poly.type
_entity_poly.pdbx_seq_one_letter_code
_entity_poly.pdbx_strand_id
1 'polypeptide(L)' 'MKAIETIRWDDDTNSVILIDQTRLPLSYRVVRCRTVDRLIAAIRHLEVRGAPALGVAGAYGVALAARAV' A
#
# COMPACT_ATOMS: atom_id res chain seq x y z
N MET A 1 15.20 -17.78 3.30
CA MET A 1 13.81 -17.38 3.60
C MET A 1 13.32 -16.45 2.49
N LYS A 2 12.10 -16.62 1.97
CA LYS A 2 11.54 -15.73 0.94
C LYS A 2 11.02 -14.47 1.63
N ALA A 3 11.42 -13.29 1.17
CA ALA A 3 10.94 -12.03 1.73
C ALA A 3 9.43 -11.88 1.46
N ILE A 4 8.67 -11.42 2.47
CA ILE A 4 7.27 -11.04 2.30
C ILE A 4 7.25 -9.53 2.06
N GLU A 5 6.74 -9.11 0.91
CA GLU A 5 6.58 -7.70 0.57
C GLU A 5 5.33 -7.15 1.27
N THR A 6 5.53 -6.21 2.19
CA THR A 6 4.41 -5.57 2.93
C THR A 6 3.69 -4.51 2.12
N ILE A 7 4.41 -3.89 1.18
CA ILE A 7 3.92 -2.89 0.23
C ILE A 7 4.79 -2.98 -1.04
N ARG A 8 4.16 -2.89 -2.22
CA ARG A 8 4.84 -2.88 -3.52
C ARG A 8 4.06 -2.07 -4.54
N TRP A 9 4.73 -1.66 -5.61
CA TRP A 9 4.07 -1.18 -6.83
C TRP A 9 3.65 -2.36 -7.71
N ASP A 10 2.64 -2.14 -8.53
CA ASP A 10 2.14 -3.08 -9.52
C ASP A 10 2.05 -2.35 -10.86
N ASP A 11 3.03 -2.60 -11.73
CA ASP A 11 3.17 -1.92 -13.01
C ASP A 11 2.02 -2.24 -13.99
N ASP A 12 1.53 -3.48 -13.98
CA ASP A 12 0.45 -3.94 -14.88
C ASP A 12 -0.84 -3.14 -14.69
N THR A 13 -1.10 -2.72 -13.45
CA THR A 13 -2.34 -2.00 -13.11
C THR A 13 -2.11 -0.59 -12.60
N ASN A 14 -0.86 -0.16 -12.53
CA ASN A 14 -0.42 1.12 -11.99
C ASN A 14 -1.04 1.42 -10.63
N SER A 15 -0.81 0.51 -9.68
CA SER A 15 -1.42 0.60 -8.35
C SER A 15 -0.47 0.19 -7.24
N VAL A 16 -0.74 0.68 -6.04
CA VAL A 16 -0.03 0.25 -4.83
C VAL A 16 -0.72 -0.96 -4.24
N ILE A 17 0.05 -2.00 -3.98
CA ILE A 17 -0.39 -3.24 -3.36
C ILE A 17 0.20 -3.33 -1.97
N LEU A 18 -0.63 -3.55 -0.96
CA LEU A 18 -0.19 -3.70 0.43
C LEU A 18 -0.95 -4.83 1.13
N ILE A 19 -0.32 -5.43 2.12
CA ILE A 19 -0.99 -6.39 3.00
C ILE A 19 -1.87 -5.61 3.98
N ASP A 20 -3.12 -6.02 4.15
CA ASP A 20 -3.97 -5.50 5.23
C ASP A 20 -3.49 -6.01 6.59
N GLN A 21 -2.66 -5.22 7.26
CA GLN A 21 -2.08 -5.58 8.54
C GLN A 21 -3.10 -5.63 9.68
N THR A 22 -4.31 -5.09 9.50
CA THR A 22 -5.39 -5.16 10.52
C THR A 22 -5.99 -6.55 10.64
N ARG A 23 -5.82 -7.38 9.60
CA ARG A 23 -6.39 -8.72 9.51
C ARG A 23 -5.44 -9.81 9.98
N LEU A 24 -4.16 -9.48 10.14
CA LEU A 24 -3.17 -10.40 10.67
C LEU A 24 -3.36 -10.58 12.19
N PRO A 25 -3.11 -11.79 12.73
CA PRO A 25 -2.63 -13.00 12.05
C PRO A 25 -3.74 -13.86 11.43
N LEU A 26 -5.02 -13.50 11.62
CA LEU A 26 -6.17 -14.35 11.29
C LEU A 26 -6.37 -14.58 9.78
N SER A 27 -6.06 -13.59 8.95
CA SER A 27 -6.16 -13.75 7.51
C SER A 27 -5.18 -12.86 6.74
N TYR A 28 -4.63 -13.42 5.66
CA TYR A 28 -3.84 -12.69 4.69
C TYR A 28 -4.76 -12.09 3.62
N ARG A 29 -4.83 -10.76 3.57
CA ARG A 29 -5.60 -10.01 2.59
C ARG A 29 -4.74 -8.91 2.00
N VAL A 30 -4.98 -8.63 0.73
CA VAL A 30 -4.23 -7.64 -0.04
C VAL A 30 -5.17 -6.51 -0.41
N VAL A 31 -4.72 -5.28 -0.19
CA VAL A 31 -5.40 -4.05 -0.58
C VAL A 31 -4.72 -3.50 -1.83
N ARG A 32 -5.53 -3.07 -2.79
CA ARG A 32 -5.08 -2.39 -4.00
C ARG A 32 -5.52 -0.93 -3.97
N CYS A 33 -4.56 -0.02 -3.98
CA CYS A 33 -4.80 1.42 -4.03
C CYS A 33 -4.48 1.94 -5.44
N ARG A 34 -5.52 2.24 -6.22
CA ARG A 34 -5.39 2.89 -7.54
C ARG A 34 -5.44 4.41 -7.47
N THR A 35 -5.84 4.96 -6.32
CA THR A 35 -6.00 6.40 -6.10
C THR A 35 -5.27 6.81 -4.82
N VAL A 36 -4.86 8.08 -4.77
CA VAL A 36 -4.26 8.68 -3.58
C VAL A 36 -5.21 8.59 -2.40
N ASP A 37 -6.51 8.85 -2.60
CA ASP A 37 -7.52 8.76 -1.53
C ASP A 37 -7.62 7.37 -0.92
N ARG A 38 -7.55 6.30 -1.74
CA ARG A 38 -7.58 4.93 -1.22
C ARG A 38 -6.32 4.62 -0.40
N LEU A 39 -5.16 5.14 -0.81
CA LEU A 39 -3.90 4.98 -0.08
C LEU A 39 -3.91 5.77 1.24
N ILE A 40 -4.46 6.99 1.26
CA ILE A 40 -4.68 7.77 2.47
C ILE A 40 -5.59 7.02 3.44
N ALA A 41 -6.69 6.43 2.94
CA ALA A 41 -7.58 5.61 3.74
C ALA A 41 -6.83 4.40 4.33
N ALA A 42 -5.96 3.74 3.55
CA ALA A 42 -5.17 2.60 4.03
C ALA A 42 -4.24 2.97 5.19
N ILE A 43 -3.57 4.12 5.10
CA ILE A 43 -2.71 4.64 6.17
C ILE A 43 -3.55 4.96 7.42
N ARG A 44 -4.68 5.66 7.25
CA ARG A 44 -5.55 6.08 8.37
C ARG A 44 -6.20 4.90 9.09
N HIS A 45 -6.57 3.86 8.36
CA HIS A 45 -7.13 2.63 8.92
C HIS A 45 -6.07 1.65 9.43
N LEU A 46 -4.79 2.00 9.37
CA LEU A 46 -3.66 1.15 9.75
C LEU A 46 -3.59 -0.17 8.98
N GLU A 47 -4.14 -0.21 7.76
CA GLU A 47 -3.94 -1.31 6.81
C GLU A 47 -2.45 -1.41 6.45
N VAL A 48 -1.76 -0.27 6.35
CA VAL A 48 -0.29 -0.16 6.29
C VAL A 48 0.24 0.70 7.43
N ARG A 49 1.32 0.24 8.07
CA ARG A 49 1.95 0.93 9.21
C ARG A 49 3.42 0.54 9.36
N GLY A 50 4.11 1.27 10.24
CA GLY A 50 5.56 1.18 10.47
C GLY A 50 6.31 2.26 9.69
N ALA A 51 7.23 2.97 10.35
CA ALA A 51 7.84 4.18 9.77
C ALA A 51 8.46 3.97 8.38
N PRO A 52 9.24 2.90 8.12
CA PRO A 52 9.76 2.65 6.77
C PRO A 52 8.67 2.39 5.72
N ALA A 53 7.65 1.60 6.06
CA ALA A 53 6.55 1.28 5.14
C ALA A 53 5.68 2.51 4.84
N LEU A 54 5.49 3.40 5.81
CA LEU A 54 4.81 4.68 5.62
C LEU A 54 5.62 5.61 4.71
N GLY A 55 6.95 5.61 4.79
CA GLY A 55 7.82 6.32 3.85
C GLY A 55 7.62 5.83 2.41
N VAL A 56 7.62 4.51 2.20
CA VAL A 56 7.36 3.89 0.88
C VAL A 56 5.94 4.21 0.39
N ALA A 57 4.93 4.12 1.27
CA ALA A 57 3.56 4.49 0.93
C ALA A 57 3.45 5.96 0.49
N GLY A 58 4.13 6.88 1.17
CA GLY A 58 4.19 8.28 0.77
C GLY A 58 4.80 8.47 -0.62
N ALA A 59 5.94 7.81 -0.90
CA ALA A 59 6.58 7.86 -2.21
C ALA A 59 5.67 7.33 -3.33
N TYR A 60 5.01 6.19 -3.12
CA TYR A 60 4.06 5.67 -4.09
C TYR A 60 2.79 6.52 -4.22
N GLY A 61 2.37 7.22 -3.16
CA GLY A 61 1.30 8.21 -3.23
C GLY A 61 1.62 9.35 -4.21
N VAL A 62 2.86 9.85 -4.20
CA VAL A 62 3.34 10.83 -5.17
C VAL A 62 3.32 10.26 -6.59
N ALA A 63 3.78 9.02 -6.78
CA ALA A 63 3.74 8.35 -8.08
C ALA A 63 2.31 8.16 -8.61
N LEU A 64 1.35 7.77 -7.75
CA LEU A 64 -0.07 7.70 -8.10
C LEU A 64 -0.61 9.07 -8.53
N ALA A 65 -0.31 10.13 -7.78
CA ALA A 65 -0.76 11.49 -8.08
C ALA A 65 -0.23 11.98 -9.43
N ALA A 66 1.05 11.76 -9.71
CA ALA A 66 1.70 12.18 -10.96
C ALA A 66 1.10 11.51 -12.21
N ARG A 67 0.52 10.32 -12.07
CA ARG A 67 -0.12 9.57 -13.17
C ARG A 67 -1.61 9.86 -13.32
N ALA A 68 -2.22 10.60 -12.40
CA ALA A 68 -3.62 11.00 -12.49
C ALA A 68 -3.83 12.30 -13.31
N VAL A 69 -2.72 12.89 -13.77
CA VAL A 69 -2.66 14.08 -14.64
C VAL A 69 -2.63 13.68 -16.10
#